data_AF-A0AA41NE23-F1
#
_entry.id   AF-A0AA41NE23-F1
#
_cell.length_a   1.000
_cell.length_b   1.000
_cell.length_c   1.000
_cell.angle_alpha   90.00
_cell.angle_beta   90.00
_cell.angle_gamma   90.00
#
_symmetry.space_group_name_H-M   'P 1'
#
loop_
_entity.id
_entity.type
_entity.pdbx_description
1 polymer ?
#
loop_
_entity_poly.entity_id
_entity_poly.type
_entity_poly.pdbx_seq_one_letter_code
_entity_poly.pdbx_strand_id
1 'polypeptide(L)'
;MAIVLGNFLIVLIVMTSRSLGSPVYFFLSYLSFEEICYSSTTISKLYSDLLVERKTISWWDCMTQLFFLHFFGGTEMSPLTVMAYDHYVAICKPLNYTTIMNQQVCMVLVGMAWVGGFMHSLAQILLIFQLPFRGPNMIDHYFCDVLPVLELSCSLTFFIGLLIVANVGTLN
;
A
#
# COMPACT_ATOMS: atom_id res chain seq x y z
N MET A 1 -5.25 11.64 12.07
CA MET A 1 -6.40 11.20 12.90
C MET A 1 -7.73 11.27 12.17
N ALA A 2 -8.05 12.39 11.50
CA ALA A 2 -9.31 12.52 10.74
C ALA A 2 -9.48 11.45 9.64
N ILE A 3 -8.41 11.16 8.86
CA ILE A 3 -8.41 10.12 7.82
C ILE A 3 -8.77 8.74 8.40
N VAL A 4 -8.06 8.33 9.46
CA VAL A 4 -8.29 7.06 10.16
C VAL A 4 -9.73 6.96 10.67
N LEU A 5 -10.25 8.01 11.30
CA LEU A 5 -11.62 8.02 11.82
C LEU A 5 -12.65 7.94 10.69
N GLY A 6 -12.47 8.71 9.61
CA GLY A 6 -13.36 8.70 8.46
C GLY A 6 -13.42 7.34 7.78
N ASN A 7 -12.26 6.76 7.49
CA ASN A 7 -12.17 5.43 6.87
C ASN A 7 -12.70 4.32 7.79
N PHE A 8 -12.47 4.43 9.10
CA PHE A 8 -13.05 3.48 10.06
C PHE A 8 -14.59 3.52 10.04
N LEU A 9 -15.17 4.72 9.98
CA LEU A 9 -16.63 4.87 9.86
C LEU A 9 -17.15 4.26 8.55
N ILE A 10 -16.44 4.42 7.43
CA ILE A 10 -16.83 3.80 6.15
C ILE A 10 -16.88 2.27 6.27
N VAL A 11 -15.81 1.66 6.80
CA VAL A 11 -15.75 0.21 7.03
C VAL A 11 -16.91 -0.24 7.91
N LEU A 12 -17.14 0.46 9.03
CA LEU A 12 -18.21 0.14 9.97
C LEU A 12 -19.60 0.23 9.31
N ILE A 13 -19.87 1.28 8.54
CA ILE A 13 -21.14 1.50 7.85
C ILE A 13 -21.40 0.38 6.83
N VAL A 14 -20.39 0.01 6.04
CA VAL A 14 -20.52 -1.06 5.04
C VAL A 14 -20.75 -2.42 5.71
N MET A 15 -20.05 -2.71 6.81
CA MET A 15 -20.23 -3.98 7.53
C MET A 15 -21.58 -4.12 8.23
N THR A 16 -22.13 -3.01 8.73
CA THR A 16 -23.39 -3.01 9.51
C THR A 16 -24.63 -2.89 8.64
N SER A 17 -24.52 -2.30 7.44
CA SER A 17 -25.67 -2.03 6.58
C SER A 17 -25.89 -3.18 5.58
N ARG A 18 -26.95 -3.98 5.79
CA ARG A 18 -27.35 -5.04 4.85
C ARG A 18 -27.75 -4.52 3.46
N SER A 19 -28.09 -3.24 3.33
CA SER A 19 -28.45 -2.60 2.06
C SER A 19 -27.26 -2.24 1.18
N LEU A 20 -26.03 -2.25 1.72
CA LEU A 20 -24.80 -1.88 1.01
C LEU A 20 -24.07 -3.10 0.40
N GLY A 21 -24.81 -4.16 0.05
CA GLY A 21 -24.25 -5.40 -0.51
C GLY A 21 -23.74 -5.31 -1.95
N SER A 22 -23.47 -4.11 -2.49
CA SER A 22 -22.96 -3.96 -3.85
C SER A 22 -21.43 -4.17 -3.91
N PRO A 23 -20.90 -4.62 -5.05
CA PRO A 23 -19.45 -4.72 -5.26
C PRO A 23 -18.70 -3.41 -4.97
N VAL A 24 -19.26 -2.26 -5.34
CA VAL A 24 -18.66 -0.93 -5.09
C VAL A 24 -18.41 -0.70 -3.60
N TYR A 25 -19.41 -0.94 -2.74
CA TYR A 25 -19.24 -0.72 -1.30
C TYR A 25 -18.27 -1.73 -0.67
N PHE A 26 -18.20 -2.94 -1.21
CA PHE A 26 -17.19 -3.92 -0.81
C PHE A 26 -15.76 -3.42 -1.10
N PHE A 27 -15.50 -2.94 -2.31
CA PHE A 27 -14.19 -2.37 -2.66
C PHE A 27 -13.89 -1.07 -1.94
N LEU A 28 -14.90 -0.25 -1.64
CA LEU A 28 -14.74 0.97 -0.84
C LEU A 28 -14.34 0.64 0.60
N SER A 29 -14.98 -0.33 1.24
CA SER A 29 -14.61 -0.79 2.58
C SER A 29 -13.18 -1.34 2.61
N TYR A 30 -12.80 -2.07 1.57
CA TYR A 30 -11.45 -2.56 1.39
C TYR A 30 -10.42 -1.42 1.24
N LEU A 31 -10.69 -0.45 0.37
CA LEU A 31 -9.84 0.73 0.17
C LEU A 31 -9.67 1.50 1.49
N SER A 32 -10.77 1.76 2.20
CA SER A 32 -10.74 2.42 3.51
C SER A 32 -9.93 1.64 4.54
N PHE A 33 -9.98 0.31 4.55
CA PHE A 33 -9.15 -0.51 5.41
C PHE A 33 -7.65 -0.34 5.09
N GLU A 34 -7.28 -0.37 3.81
CA GLU A 34 -5.89 -0.12 3.38
C GLU A 34 -5.41 1.27 3.76
N GLU A 35 -6.23 2.31 3.58
CA GLU A 35 -5.90 3.68 3.97
C GLU A 35 -5.71 3.83 5.49
N ILE A 36 -6.46 3.10 6.31
CA ILE A 36 -6.25 3.07 7.77
C ILE A 36 -4.89 2.43 8.09
N CYS A 37 -4.58 1.30 7.47
CA CYS A 37 -3.31 0.61 7.67
C CYS A 37 -2.13 1.49 7.22
N TYR A 38 -2.20 2.04 6.02
CA TYR A 38 -1.21 2.97 5.47
C TYR A 38 -1.03 4.20 6.38
N SER A 39 -2.13 4.87 6.73
CA SER A 39 -2.08 6.02 7.64
C SER A 39 -1.50 5.67 8.99
N SER A 40 -1.84 4.51 9.56
CA SER A 40 -1.30 4.06 10.85
C SER A 40 0.20 3.82 10.76
N THR A 41 0.70 3.20 9.68
CA THR A 41 2.14 2.97 9.48
C THR A 41 2.93 4.27 9.36
N THR A 42 2.35 5.30 8.74
CA THR A 42 2.95 6.63 8.61
C THR A 42 2.83 7.46 9.89
N ILE A 43 1.66 7.44 10.55
CA ILE A 43 1.35 8.22 11.76
C ILE A 43 2.08 7.68 12.99
N SER A 44 2.17 6.36 13.17
CA SER A 44 2.89 5.76 14.31
C SER A 44 4.35 6.24 14.37
N LYS A 45 4.95 6.55 13.23
CA LYS A 45 6.32 7.08 13.16
C LYS A 45 6.40 8.60 13.26
N LEU A 46 5.49 9.32 12.59
CA LEU A 46 5.38 10.77 12.77
C LEU A 46 5.19 11.15 14.26
N TYR A 47 4.44 10.33 15.02
CA TYR A 47 4.21 10.52 16.45
C TYR A 47 5.41 10.11 17.32
N SER A 48 6.09 8.99 17.05
CA SER A 48 7.31 8.60 17.78
C SER A 48 8.43 9.62 17.61
N ASP A 49 8.51 10.24 16.44
CA ASP A 49 9.64 11.09 16.11
C ASP A 49 9.46 12.57 16.51
N LEU A 50 8.25 12.98 16.88
CA LEU A 50 7.95 14.28 17.51
C LEU A 50 8.26 14.29 19.01
N LEU A 51 8.36 13.12 19.65
CA LEU A 51 8.48 12.96 21.10
C LEU A 51 9.91 12.65 21.59
N VAL A 52 10.86 12.32 20.70
CA VAL A 52 12.20 11.85 21.09
C VAL A 52 13.32 12.73 20.52
N GLU A 53 14.20 13.19 21.41
CA GLU A 53 15.32 14.11 21.14
C GLU A 53 16.52 13.43 20.44
N ARG A 54 16.57 12.08 20.43
CA ARG A 54 17.61 11.26 19.78
C ARG A 54 16.99 10.27 18.78
N LYS A 55 17.22 10.49 17.49
CA LYS A 55 16.46 9.91 16.38
C LYS A 55 17.26 8.86 15.60
N THR A 56 17.19 7.60 16.03
CA THR A 56 17.81 6.48 15.30
C THR A 56 16.77 5.38 15.11
N ILE A 57 16.36 5.13 13.86
CA ILE A 57 15.54 3.97 13.49
C ILE A 57 16.49 2.79 13.25
N SER A 58 16.10 1.60 13.73
CA SER A 58 16.88 0.39 13.43
C SER A 58 16.71 -0.01 11.98
N TRP A 59 17.73 -0.67 11.41
CA TRP A 59 17.66 -1.22 10.05
C TRP A 59 16.40 -2.07 9.81
N TRP A 60 16.04 -2.92 10.77
CA TRP A 60 14.85 -3.78 10.67
C TRP A 60 13.54 -3.00 10.74
N ASP A 61 13.47 -1.94 11.56
CA ASP A 61 12.30 -1.07 11.62
C ASP A 61 12.13 -0.23 10.35
N CYS A 62 13.23 0.14 9.69
CA CYS A 62 13.25 0.81 8.39
C CYS A 62 12.69 -0.14 7.31
N MET A 63 13.25 -1.34 7.18
CA MET A 63 12.83 -2.32 6.18
C MET A 63 11.36 -2.72 6.37
N THR A 64 10.92 -2.91 7.62
CA THR A 64 9.52 -3.22 7.93
C THR A 64 8.59 -2.07 7.53
N GLN A 65 8.99 -0.81 7.73
CA GLN A 65 8.22 0.35 7.26
C GLN A 65 8.10 0.37 5.76
N LEU A 66 9.23 0.20 5.08
CA LEU A 66 9.30 0.28 3.65
C LEU A 66 8.44 -0.81 3.00
N PHE A 67 8.44 -2.00 3.61
CA PHE A 67 7.57 -3.10 3.22
C PHE A 67 6.10 -2.68 3.23
N PHE A 68 5.63 -2.20 4.38
CA PHE A 68 4.22 -1.86 4.55
C PHE A 68 3.81 -0.65 3.72
N LEU A 69 4.68 0.35 3.57
CA LEU A 69 4.44 1.52 2.72
C LEU A 69 4.22 1.10 1.27
N HIS A 70 5.11 0.26 0.71
CA HIS A 70 4.98 -0.23 -0.67
C HIS A 70 3.85 -1.23 -0.82
N PHE A 71 3.58 -2.03 0.22
CA PHE A 71 2.51 -3.01 0.19
C PHE A 71 1.17 -2.31 0.07
N PHE A 72 0.84 -1.44 1.04
CA PHE A 72 -0.44 -0.74 1.04
C PHE A 72 -0.56 0.29 -0.10
N GLY A 73 0.52 0.99 -0.45
CA GLY A 73 0.51 1.93 -1.59
C GLY A 73 0.39 1.24 -2.94
N GLY A 74 0.99 0.04 -3.10
CA GLY A 74 0.90 -0.74 -4.33
C GLY A 74 -0.44 -1.44 -4.51
N THR A 75 -1.10 -1.84 -3.43
CA THR A 75 -2.40 -2.50 -3.50
C THR A 75 -3.54 -1.54 -3.79
N GLU A 76 -3.44 -0.25 -3.42
CA GLU A 76 -4.47 0.79 -3.57
C GLU A 76 -4.97 1.01 -5.02
N MET A 77 -4.07 0.84 -6.01
CA MET A 77 -4.41 1.00 -7.43
C MET A 77 -5.39 -0.06 -7.94
N SER A 78 -5.38 -1.24 -7.33
CA SER A 78 -6.20 -2.38 -7.74
C SER A 78 -7.71 -2.16 -7.47
N PRO A 79 -8.17 -1.84 -6.25
CA PRO A 79 -9.59 -1.59 -5.98
C PRO A 79 -10.13 -0.39 -6.77
N LEU A 80 -9.36 0.68 -6.97
CA LEU A 80 -9.77 1.82 -7.81
C LEU A 80 -10.07 1.39 -9.25
N THR A 81 -9.18 0.60 -9.84
CA THR A 81 -9.36 0.05 -11.19
C THR A 81 -10.59 -0.87 -11.26
N VAL A 82 -10.79 -1.71 -10.24
CA VAL A 82 -11.94 -2.61 -10.20
C VAL A 82 -13.26 -1.86 -10.01
N MET A 83 -13.30 -0.79 -9.21
CA MET A 83 -14.49 0.07 -9.10
C MET A 83 -14.82 0.78 -10.41
N ALA A 84 -13.81 1.25 -11.15
CA ALA A 84 -14.02 1.81 -12.49
C ALA A 84 -14.56 0.74 -13.47
N TYR A 85 -14.04 -0.49 -13.38
CA TYR A 85 -14.52 -1.62 -14.16
C TYR A 85 -15.95 -2.03 -13.78
N ASP A 86 -16.30 -2.00 -12.50
CA ASP A 86 -17.66 -2.26 -12.01
C ASP A 86 -18.67 -1.33 -12.67
N HIS A 87 -18.40 -0.02 -12.64
CA HIS A 87 -19.25 0.98 -13.30
C HIS A 87 -19.38 0.73 -14.81
N TYR A 88 -18.28 0.35 -15.48
CA TYR A 88 -18.30 -0.01 -16.89
C TYR A 88 -19.21 -1.22 -17.16
N VAL A 89 -19.10 -2.29 -16.39
CA VAL A 89 -19.92 -3.50 -16.58
C VAL A 89 -21.40 -3.23 -16.27
N ALA A 90 -21.68 -2.43 -15.23
CA ALA A 90 -23.04 -2.03 -14.88
C ALA A 90 -23.73 -1.28 -16.04
N ILE A 91 -23.00 -0.41 -16.74
CA ILE A 91 -23.52 0.38 -17.86
C ILE A 91 -23.59 -0.45 -19.15
N CYS A 92 -22.49 -1.11 -19.52
CA CYS A 92 -22.36 -1.75 -20.83
C CYS A 92 -22.93 -3.18 -20.88
N LYS A 93 -23.09 -3.86 -19.73
CA LYS A 93 -23.55 -5.26 -19.66
C LYS A 93 -24.52 -5.52 -18.49
N PRO A 94 -25.63 -4.77 -18.38
CA PRO A 94 -26.54 -4.86 -17.23
C PRO A 94 -27.12 -6.26 -17.00
N LEU A 95 -27.46 -7.00 -18.08
CA LEU A 95 -28.03 -8.35 -18.00
C LEU A 95 -27.08 -9.40 -17.42
N ASN A 96 -25.76 -9.20 -17.57
CA ASN A 96 -24.74 -10.12 -17.10
C ASN A 96 -23.99 -9.61 -15.86
N TYR A 97 -24.36 -8.43 -15.34
CA TYR A 97 -23.63 -7.76 -14.27
C TYR A 97 -23.46 -8.64 -13.03
N THR A 98 -24.54 -9.28 -12.55
CA THR A 98 -24.50 -10.13 -11.35
C THR A 98 -23.68 -11.41 -11.52
N THR A 99 -23.45 -11.84 -12.77
CA THR A 99 -22.61 -13.00 -13.08
C THR A 99 -21.13 -12.60 -13.18
N ILE A 100 -20.85 -11.42 -13.74
CA ILE A 100 -19.50 -10.88 -13.90
C ILE A 100 -18.96 -10.35 -12.57
N MET A 101 -19.77 -9.59 -11.83
CA MET A 101 -19.40 -8.93 -10.58
C MET A 101 -20.26 -9.45 -9.43
N ASN A 102 -19.87 -10.62 -8.90
CA ASN A 102 -20.44 -11.18 -7.68
C ASN A 102 -19.44 -11.11 -6.51
N GLN A 103 -19.91 -11.41 -5.30
CA GLN A 103 -19.10 -11.34 -4.09
C GLN A 103 -17.88 -12.29 -4.09
N GLN A 104 -17.98 -13.49 -4.65
CA GLN A 104 -16.86 -14.42 -4.82
C GLN A 104 -15.78 -13.83 -5.75
N VAL A 105 -16.18 -13.25 -6.89
CA VAL A 105 -15.25 -12.57 -7.80
C VAL A 105 -14.57 -11.41 -7.09
N CYS A 106 -15.33 -10.62 -6.33
CA CYS A 106 -14.77 -9.51 -5.55
C CYS A 106 -13.72 -9.98 -4.53
N MET A 107 -14.00 -11.07 -3.80
CA MET A 107 -13.04 -11.67 -2.86
C MET A 107 -11.78 -12.18 -3.56
N VAL A 108 -11.91 -12.82 -4.73
CA VAL A 108 -10.77 -13.28 -5.53
C VAL A 108 -9.93 -12.10 -6.02
N LEU A 109 -10.56 -11.03 -6.51
CA LEU A 109 -9.85 -9.83 -6.98
C LEU A 109 -9.07 -9.16 -5.84
N VAL A 110 -9.67 -9.04 -4.66
CA VAL A 110 -8.96 -8.55 -3.46
C VAL A 110 -7.79 -9.45 -3.09
N GLY A 111 -7.99 -10.77 -3.10
CA GLY A 111 -6.91 -11.73 -2.82
C GLY A 111 -5.75 -11.62 -3.81
N MET A 112 -6.05 -11.45 -5.10
CA MET A 112 -5.04 -11.24 -6.14
C MET A 112 -4.30 -9.91 -5.96
N ALA A 113 -5.00 -8.84 -5.57
CA ALA A 113 -4.38 -7.56 -5.25
C ALA A 113 -3.38 -7.70 -4.09
N TRP A 114 -3.78 -8.39 -3.00
CA TRP A 114 -2.89 -8.66 -1.86
C TRP A 114 -1.67 -9.47 -2.26
N VAL A 115 -1.85 -10.56 -3.01
CA VAL A 115 -0.72 -11.38 -3.45
C VAL A 115 0.22 -10.56 -4.35
N GLY A 116 -0.33 -9.79 -5.29
CA GLY A 116 0.44 -8.92 -6.18
C GLY A 116 1.24 -7.87 -5.43
N GLY A 117 0.59 -7.12 -4.52
CA GLY A 117 1.24 -6.12 -3.69
C GLY A 117 2.30 -6.72 -2.77
N PHE A 118 2.03 -7.89 -2.17
CA PHE A 118 3.00 -8.57 -1.31
C PHE A 118 4.26 -8.97 -2.10
N MET A 119 4.07 -9.56 -3.28
CA MET A 119 5.19 -9.95 -4.14
C MET A 119 5.98 -8.74 -4.63
N HIS A 120 5.31 -7.64 -4.97
CA HIS A 120 5.95 -6.39 -5.36
C HIS A 120 6.82 -5.83 -4.23
N SER A 121 6.26 -5.68 -3.03
CA SER A 121 6.99 -5.17 -1.86
C SER A 121 8.13 -6.08 -1.44
N LEU A 122 7.91 -7.41 -1.48
CA LEU A 122 8.96 -8.38 -1.18
C LEU A 122 10.11 -8.29 -2.18
N ALA A 123 9.81 -8.23 -3.48
CA ALA A 123 10.82 -8.07 -4.51
C ALA A 123 11.63 -6.77 -4.30
N GLN A 124 10.94 -5.67 -3.98
CA GLN A 124 11.59 -4.39 -3.74
C GLN A 124 12.51 -4.43 -2.50
N ILE A 125 12.10 -5.09 -1.43
CA ILE A 125 12.95 -5.28 -0.25
C ILE A 125 14.14 -6.19 -0.54
N LEU A 126 13.93 -7.28 -1.27
CA LEU A 126 15.02 -8.19 -1.65
C LEU A 126 16.06 -7.47 -2.51
N LEU A 127 15.62 -6.61 -3.44
CA LEU A 127 16.51 -5.76 -4.23
C LEU A 127 17.33 -4.84 -3.32
N ILE A 128 16.72 -4.25 -2.29
CA ILE A 128 17.42 -3.40 -1.33
C ILE A 128 18.43 -4.20 -0.51
N PHE A 129 18.09 -5.39 -0.03
CA PHE A 129 19.04 -6.28 0.68
C PHE A 129 20.22 -6.72 -0.19
N GLN A 130 20.06 -6.81 -1.51
CA GLN A 130 21.13 -7.16 -2.43
C GLN A 130 22.08 -6.00 -2.74
N LEU A 131 21.76 -4.77 -2.33
CA LEU A 131 22.66 -3.64 -2.50
C LEU A 131 23.82 -3.73 -1.49
N PRO A 132 25.09 -3.56 -1.93
CA PRO A 132 26.23 -3.55 -1.02
C PRO A 132 26.20 -2.31 -0.13
N PHE A 133 25.77 -2.47 1.13
CA PHE A 133 25.86 -1.44 2.16
C PHE A 133 27.29 -1.34 2.69
N ARG A 134 27.86 -0.13 2.65
CA ARG A 134 29.24 0.16 3.08
C ARG A 134 29.33 0.98 4.36
N GLY A 135 28.19 1.30 4.99
CA GLY A 135 28.07 2.18 6.16
C GLY A 135 27.62 1.47 7.45
N PRO A 136 27.65 2.15 8.61
CA PRO A 136 27.19 1.59 9.88
C PRO A 136 25.71 1.17 9.80
N ASN A 137 25.31 0.13 10.52
CA ASN A 137 23.93 -0.41 10.60
C ASN A 137 22.90 0.56 11.24
N MET A 138 23.14 1.87 11.16
CA MET A 138 22.31 2.96 11.70
C MET A 138 21.96 3.89 10.53
N ILE A 139 20.68 4.05 10.24
CA ILE A 139 20.18 4.98 9.22
C ILE A 139 19.78 6.28 9.94
N ASP A 140 20.46 7.38 9.65
CA ASP A 140 20.25 8.70 10.27
C ASP A 140 19.06 9.49 9.66
N HIS A 141 18.08 8.82 9.05
CA HIS A 141 16.90 9.45 8.45
C HIS A 141 15.58 9.09 9.15
N TYR A 142 14.74 10.12 9.33
CA TYR A 142 13.42 10.13 9.99
C TYR A 142 12.37 9.27 9.27
N PHE A 143 12.39 9.25 7.94
CA PHE A 143 11.62 8.33 7.10
C PHE A 143 12.57 7.34 6.42
N CYS A 144 12.17 6.07 6.39
CA CYS A 144 12.79 5.08 5.51
C CYS A 144 12.34 5.34 4.07
N ASP A 145 12.87 6.39 3.45
CA ASP A 145 12.63 6.65 2.04
C ASP A 145 13.64 5.88 1.18
N VAL A 146 13.17 5.39 0.04
CA VAL A 146 13.98 4.68 -0.95
C VAL A 146 15.22 5.48 -1.35
N LEU A 147 15.07 6.79 -1.54
CA LEU A 147 16.08 7.71 -2.05
C LEU A 147 17.28 7.88 -1.09
N PRO A 148 17.07 8.20 0.21
CA PRO A 148 18.15 8.23 1.21
C PRO A 148 18.82 6.86 1.46
N VAL A 149 18.05 5.76 1.46
CA VAL A 149 18.60 4.40 1.60
C VAL A 149 19.54 4.07 0.44
N LEU A 150 19.21 4.55 -0.76
CA LEU A 150 20.05 4.43 -1.95
C LEU A 150 21.32 5.29 -1.88
N GLU A 151 21.26 6.52 -1.37
CA GLU A 151 22.44 7.39 -1.21
C GLU A 151 23.50 6.81 -0.25
N LEU A 152 23.08 6.03 0.76
CA LEU A 152 24.00 5.28 1.63
C LEU A 152 24.60 4.03 0.96
N SER A 153 24.01 3.55 -0.13
CA SER A 153 24.46 2.35 -0.84
C SER A 153 25.45 2.70 -1.95
N CYS A 154 26.57 1.97 -2.03
CA CYS A 154 27.62 2.22 -3.04
C CYS A 154 27.31 1.48 -4.35
N SER A 155 26.09 1.61 -4.90
CA SER A 155 25.60 0.79 -6.01
C SER A 155 25.17 1.59 -7.25
N LEU A 156 25.50 1.04 -8.42
CA LEU A 156 25.31 1.59 -9.77
C LEU A 156 23.88 2.09 -10.05
N THR A 157 23.80 3.20 -10.79
CA THR A 157 22.64 3.89 -11.38
C THR A 157 21.55 2.98 -11.99
N PHE A 158 21.88 1.74 -12.36
CA PHE A 158 20.97 0.75 -12.92
C PHE A 158 19.88 0.28 -11.93
N PHE A 159 20.24 -0.03 -10.68
CA PHE A 159 19.27 -0.48 -9.67
C PHE A 159 18.34 0.67 -9.24
N ILE A 160 18.91 1.89 -9.18
CA ILE A 160 18.15 3.13 -8.97
C ILE A 160 17.12 3.31 -10.08
N GLY A 161 17.53 3.14 -11.34
CA GLY A 161 16.63 3.22 -12.49
C GLY A 161 15.51 2.18 -12.47
N LEU A 162 15.82 0.92 -12.13
CA LEU A 162 14.82 -0.15 -12.03
C LEU A 162 13.78 0.15 -10.94
N LEU A 163 14.23 0.67 -9.80
CA LEU A 163 13.38 0.94 -8.66
C LEU A 163 12.55 2.22 -8.87
N ILE A 164 13.09 3.24 -9.55
CA ILE A 164 12.30 4.39 -10.02
C ILE A 164 11.24 3.92 -11.02
N VAL A 165 11.58 3.09 -12.01
CA VAL A 165 10.62 2.56 -13.00
C VAL A 165 9.53 1.73 -12.32
N ALA A 166 9.87 0.93 -11.31
CA ALA A 166 8.91 0.14 -10.55
C ALA A 166 7.94 1.04 -9.73
N ASN A 167 8.41 2.18 -9.22
CA ASN A 167 7.62 3.12 -8.42
C ASN A 167 6.90 4.21 -9.23
N VAL A 168 7.26 4.45 -10.50
CA VAL A 168 6.55 5.40 -11.38
C VAL A 168 5.09 4.96 -11.63
N GLY A 169 4.77 3.67 -11.45
CA GLY A 169 3.39 3.16 -11.51
C GLY A 169 2.53 3.43 -10.26
N THR A 170 3.15 3.74 -9.12
CA THR A 170 2.47 4.03 -7.83
C THR A 170 2.45 5.53 -7.50
N LEU A 171 3.17 6.37 -8.25
CA LEU A 171 3.37 7.81 -8.02
C LEU A 171 2.59 8.72 -8.98
N ASN A 172 1.52 8.22 -9.62
CA ASN A 172 0.70 9.02 -10.52
C ASN A 172 -0.76 9.06 -10.09
#